data_AF-A0A2V8KXK8-F1
#
_entry.id   AF-A0A2V8KXK8-F1
#
_cell.length_a   1.000
_cell.length_b   1.000
_cell.length_c   1.000
_cell.angle_alpha   90.00
_cell.angle_beta   90.00
_cell.angle_gamma   90.00
#
_symmetry.space_group_name_H-M   'P 1'
#
loop_
_entity.id
_entity.type
_entity.pdbx_description
1 polymer ?
#
loop_
_entity_poly.entity_id
_entity_poly.type
_entity_poly.pdbx_seq_one_letter_code
_entity_poly.pdbx_strand_id
1 'polypeptide(L)'
;GKTLAGSHKLSTERAASRLLRRLAENEEVLFEVHGLLTEAVTGDRRIAPAGEWLLDNFYLIEEQIRTAKRHLPKGYSRELPRLVNGPSAGLPRVYDIALETISHGDGRVDVESLGSFVASYQTVTILNLGELWAIPTMLRLALIENLRRVAVTMAAGRIDRNRADHWADRITEIARTDPKSLIMVIADMTRADPRLSSPFVAEFVRRLQGQ
;
A
#
# COMPACT_ATOMS: atom_id res chain seq x y z
N GLY A 1 -19.10 9.11 11.49
CA GLY A 1 -19.35 9.24 12.94
C GLY A 1 -20.47 8.34 13.41
N LYS A 2 -21.70 8.87 13.55
CA LYS A 2 -22.88 8.16 14.12
C LYS A 2 -23.17 6.79 13.51
N THR A 3 -23.23 6.70 12.18
CA THR A 3 -23.53 5.42 11.48
C THR A 3 -22.52 4.33 11.82
N LEU A 4 -21.23 4.67 11.80
CA LEU A 4 -20.16 3.74 12.16
C LEU A 4 -20.25 3.31 13.64
N ALA A 5 -20.51 4.27 14.53
CA ALA A 5 -20.66 3.96 15.96
C ALA A 5 -21.82 2.99 16.24
N GLY A 6 -22.91 3.07 15.45
CA GLY A 6 -24.04 2.15 15.56
C GLY A 6 -23.80 0.74 15.02
N SER A 7 -22.82 0.55 14.13
CA SER A 7 -22.47 -0.77 13.57
C SER A 7 -21.43 -1.52 14.42
N HIS A 8 -20.61 -0.80 15.18
CA HIS A 8 -19.56 -1.34 16.01
C HIS A 8 -20.11 -2.18 17.18
N LYS A 9 -19.76 -3.47 17.20
CA LYS A 9 -19.99 -4.35 18.35
C LYS A 9 -18.66 -4.75 18.95
N LEU A 10 -18.53 -4.63 20.28
CA LEU A 10 -17.27 -4.86 20.97
C LEU A 10 -17.15 -6.27 21.51
N SER A 11 -15.94 -6.82 21.44
CA SER A 11 -15.59 -8.07 22.09
C SER A 11 -15.27 -7.83 23.56
N THR A 12 -15.63 -8.80 24.40
CA THR A 12 -15.21 -8.88 25.81
C THR A 12 -13.85 -9.58 25.97
N GLU A 13 -13.34 -10.20 24.90
CA GLU A 13 -12.11 -11.00 24.94
C GLU A 13 -10.85 -10.18 24.69
N ARG A 14 -9.79 -10.50 25.44
CA ARG A 14 -8.45 -9.96 25.19
C ARG A 14 -7.73 -10.83 24.16
N ALA A 15 -7.33 -10.22 23.04
CA ALA A 15 -6.59 -10.89 21.98
C ALA A 15 -5.22 -10.26 21.75
N ALA A 16 -4.31 -11.04 21.16
CA ALA A 16 -3.00 -10.54 20.74
C ALA A 16 -3.15 -9.46 19.65
N SER A 17 -2.24 -8.48 19.66
CA SER A 17 -2.23 -7.42 18.66
C SER A 17 -1.83 -7.97 17.29
N ARG A 18 -2.75 -7.93 16.33
CA ARG A 18 -2.48 -8.23 14.91
C ARG A 18 -1.85 -7.03 14.18
N LEU A 19 -1.98 -5.82 14.73
CA LEU A 19 -1.56 -4.57 14.08
C LEU A 19 -0.04 -4.46 13.96
N LEU A 20 0.73 -4.88 14.98
CA LEU A 20 2.19 -4.85 14.91
C LEU A 20 2.75 -5.85 13.88
N ARG A 21 2.15 -7.04 13.80
CA ARG A 21 2.48 -8.02 12.76
C ARG A 21 2.18 -7.44 11.38
N ARG A 22 0.98 -6.85 11.22
CA ARG A 22 0.59 -6.22 9.97
C ARG A 22 1.50 -5.05 9.59
N LEU A 23 1.94 -4.25 10.55
CA LEU A 23 2.90 -3.17 10.31
C LEU A 23 4.24 -3.71 9.80
N ALA A 24 4.72 -4.84 10.33
CA ALA A 24 5.95 -5.48 9.84
C ALA A 24 5.78 -6.01 8.40
N GLU A 25 4.67 -6.68 8.10
CA GLU A 25 4.33 -7.09 6.72
C GLU A 25 4.27 -5.89 5.78
N ASN A 26 3.72 -4.76 6.24
CA ASN A 26 3.65 -3.53 5.45
C ASN A 26 5.03 -2.93 5.20
N GLU A 27 5.90 -2.94 6.21
CA GLU A 27 7.28 -2.49 6.10
C GLU A 27 8.06 -3.31 5.06
N GLU A 28 8.02 -4.65 5.16
CA GLU A 28 8.69 -5.55 4.20
C GLU A 28 8.30 -5.23 2.75
N VAL A 29 6.99 -5.16 2.48
CA VAL A 29 6.48 -4.83 1.14
C VAL A 29 6.93 -3.44 0.67
N LEU A 30 6.94 -2.44 1.55
CA LEU A 30 7.39 -1.09 1.19
C LEU A 30 8.89 -1.07 0.84
N PHE A 31 9.71 -1.84 1.55
CA PHE A 31 11.13 -2.01 1.22
C PHE A 31 11.35 -2.73 -0.11
N GLU A 32 10.57 -3.77 -0.41
CA GLU A 32 10.63 -4.45 -1.71
C GLU A 32 10.29 -3.50 -2.86
N VAL A 33 9.23 -2.70 -2.71
CA VAL A 33 8.85 -1.70 -3.73
C VAL A 33 9.93 -0.64 -3.87
N HIS A 34 10.50 -0.15 -2.77
CA HIS A 34 11.62 0.78 -2.81
C HIS A 34 12.80 0.20 -3.60
N GLY A 35 13.22 -1.04 -3.30
CA GLY A 35 14.29 -1.73 -4.04
C GLY A 35 14.01 -1.83 -5.54
N LEU A 36 12.81 -2.25 -5.93
CA LEU A 36 12.39 -2.33 -7.34
C LEU A 36 12.47 -0.98 -8.05
N LEU A 37 12.11 0.11 -7.36
CA LEU A 37 12.18 1.47 -7.91
C LEU A 37 13.62 1.99 -7.97
N THR A 38 14.46 1.68 -6.97
CA THR A 38 15.89 2.01 -7.00
C THR A 38 16.59 1.32 -8.17
N GLU A 39 16.37 0.01 -8.36
CA GLU A 39 16.93 -0.75 -9.49
C GLU A 39 16.54 -0.12 -10.84
N ALA A 40 15.28 0.28 -10.98
CA ALA A 40 14.79 0.96 -12.16
C ALA A 40 15.55 2.24 -12.48
N VAL A 41 15.74 3.11 -11.47
CA VAL A 41 16.47 4.38 -11.64
C VAL A 41 17.95 4.13 -11.93
N THR A 42 18.59 3.18 -11.25
CA THR A 42 20.00 2.84 -11.50
C THR A 42 20.25 2.24 -12.88
N GLY A 43 19.23 1.64 -13.49
CA GLY A 43 19.27 1.12 -14.86
C GLY A 43 18.84 2.14 -15.93
N ASP A 44 18.83 3.45 -15.61
CA ASP A 44 18.38 4.55 -16.47
C ASP A 44 16.96 4.37 -17.04
N ARG A 45 16.12 3.61 -16.34
CA ARG A 45 14.74 3.39 -16.77
C ARG A 45 13.82 4.40 -16.09
N ARG A 46 12.94 5.03 -16.88
CA ARG A 46 11.94 5.98 -16.37
C ARG A 46 11.03 5.33 -15.34
N ILE A 47 10.81 6.00 -14.23
CA ILE A 47 9.79 5.65 -13.24
C ILE A 47 8.64 6.67 -13.30
N ALA A 48 7.48 6.32 -12.74
CA ALA A 48 6.36 7.26 -12.68
C ALA A 48 6.61 8.32 -11.59
N PRO A 49 6.02 9.53 -11.67
CA PRO A 49 6.22 10.59 -10.67
C PRO A 49 5.90 10.15 -9.24
N ALA A 50 4.89 9.29 -9.05
CA ALA A 50 4.57 8.73 -7.73
C ALA A 50 5.70 7.83 -7.18
N GLY A 51 6.46 7.17 -8.06
CA GLY A 51 7.61 6.35 -7.70
C GLY A 51 8.81 7.20 -7.28
N GLU A 52 9.06 8.31 -7.98
CA GLU A 52 10.09 9.30 -7.61
C GLU A 52 9.79 9.87 -6.22
N TRP A 53 8.55 10.32 -6.02
CA TRP A 53 8.11 10.81 -4.72
C TRP A 53 8.31 9.77 -3.62
N LEU A 54 7.99 8.50 -3.87
CA LEU A 54 8.18 7.43 -2.88
C LEU A 54 9.65 7.23 -2.52
N LEU A 55 10.57 7.28 -3.49
CA LEU A 55 12.01 7.19 -3.25
C LEU A 55 12.51 8.38 -2.44
N ASP A 56 12.17 9.59 -2.87
CA ASP A 56 12.61 10.84 -2.23
C ASP A 56 12.15 10.94 -0.76
N ASN A 57 10.99 10.36 -0.46
CA ASN A 57 10.36 10.46 0.86
C ASN A 57 10.44 9.17 1.69
N PHE A 58 11.18 8.15 1.24
CA PHE A 58 11.17 6.84 1.89
C PHE A 58 11.65 6.90 3.35
N TYR A 59 12.62 7.78 3.66
CA TYR A 59 13.11 7.98 5.01
C TYR A 59 12.02 8.43 6.00
N LEU A 60 11.06 9.25 5.56
CA LEU A 60 9.92 9.70 6.38
C LEU A 60 9.01 8.52 6.71
N ILE A 61 8.80 7.63 5.73
CA ILE A 61 7.95 6.44 5.89
C ILE A 61 8.59 5.49 6.91
N GLU A 62 9.89 5.23 6.81
CA GLU A 62 10.62 4.46 7.80
C GLU A 62 10.50 5.06 9.21
N GLU A 63 10.63 6.38 9.33
CA GLU A 63 10.48 7.08 10.60
C GLU A 63 9.07 6.90 11.18
N GLN A 64 8.02 7.00 10.36
CA GLN A 64 6.66 6.76 10.81
C GLN A 64 6.43 5.31 11.24
N ILE A 65 7.03 4.32 10.55
CA ILE A 65 6.97 2.91 10.96
C ILE A 65 7.66 2.70 12.31
N ARG A 66 8.89 3.21 12.49
CA ARG A 66 9.64 3.12 13.76
C ARG A 66 8.87 3.79 14.90
N THR A 67 8.24 4.94 14.62
CA THR A 67 7.43 5.68 15.60
C THR A 67 6.16 4.94 15.96
N ALA A 68 5.45 4.35 15.00
CA ALA A 68 4.27 3.54 15.25
C ALA A 68 4.60 2.29 16.11
N LYS A 69 5.73 1.62 15.85
CA LYS A 69 6.22 0.50 16.67
C LYS A 69 6.48 0.92 18.13
N ARG A 70 7.10 2.09 18.34
CA ARG A 70 7.41 2.63 19.67
C ARG A 70 6.15 3.05 20.44
N HIS A 71 5.21 3.71 19.78
CA HIS A 71 3.99 4.25 20.41
C HIS A 71 2.82 3.26 20.48
N LEU A 72 2.98 2.03 19.96
CA LEU A 72 2.02 0.95 20.14
C LEU A 72 2.64 -0.26 20.85
N PRO A 73 3.02 -0.14 22.14
CA PRO A 73 3.53 -1.28 22.89
C PRO A 73 2.49 -2.41 22.95
N LYS A 74 2.96 -3.66 22.96
CA LYS A 74 2.10 -4.86 22.94
C LYS A 74 1.06 -4.88 24.05
N GLY A 75 1.41 -4.39 25.24
CA GLY A 75 0.51 -4.28 26.40
C GLY A 75 -0.66 -3.34 26.12
N TYR A 76 -0.35 -2.10 25.72
CA TYR A 76 -1.36 -1.10 25.38
C TYR A 76 -2.31 -1.58 24.27
N SER A 77 -1.78 -2.18 23.21
CA SER A 77 -2.61 -2.70 22.12
C SER A 77 -3.55 -3.85 22.53
N ARG A 78 -3.25 -4.58 23.61
CA ARG A 78 -4.12 -5.64 24.14
C ARG A 78 -5.30 -5.08 24.94
N GLU A 79 -5.18 -3.88 25.49
CA GLU A 79 -6.21 -3.24 26.32
C GLU A 79 -7.27 -2.49 25.50
N LEU A 80 -6.98 -2.21 24.22
CA LEU A 80 -7.92 -1.51 23.36
C LEU A 80 -9.15 -2.38 23.02
N PRO A 81 -10.39 -1.84 23.14
CA PRO A 81 -11.61 -2.53 22.74
C PRO A 81 -11.61 -2.94 21.27
N ARG A 82 -11.97 -4.21 21.01
CA ARG A 82 -11.91 -4.82 19.68
C ARG A 82 -13.29 -5.03 19.08
N LEU A 83 -13.39 -4.98 17.76
CA LEU A 83 -14.63 -5.28 17.05
C LEU A 83 -14.85 -6.80 16.94
N VAL A 84 -16.11 -7.24 17.04
CA VAL A 84 -16.49 -8.65 16.76
C VAL A 84 -16.93 -8.86 15.31
N ASN A 85 -17.30 -7.78 14.62
CA ASN A 85 -17.92 -7.82 13.29
C ASN A 85 -17.29 -6.82 12.33
N GLY A 86 -17.65 -6.93 11.06
CA GLY A 86 -17.20 -6.04 9.99
C GLY A 86 -15.80 -6.35 9.48
N PRO A 87 -15.30 -5.54 8.52
CA PRO A 87 -13.99 -5.73 7.91
C PRO A 87 -12.83 -5.71 8.91
N SER A 88 -12.98 -4.96 10.01
CA SER A 88 -11.99 -4.83 11.08
C SER A 88 -12.25 -5.77 12.27
N ALA A 89 -12.99 -6.87 12.08
CA ALA A 89 -13.22 -7.86 13.13
C ALA A 89 -11.89 -8.38 13.73
N GLY A 90 -11.81 -8.37 15.06
CA GLY A 90 -10.61 -8.72 15.84
C GLY A 90 -9.56 -7.61 15.95
N LEU A 91 -9.76 -6.46 15.32
CA LEU A 91 -8.91 -5.28 15.44
C LEU A 91 -9.51 -4.26 16.43
N PRO A 92 -8.70 -3.38 17.03
CA PRO A 92 -9.19 -2.28 17.85
C PRO A 92 -10.19 -1.41 17.09
N ARG A 93 -11.33 -1.03 17.68
CA ARG A 93 -12.32 -0.18 16.99
C ARG A 93 -11.76 1.17 16.58
N VAL A 94 -10.79 1.70 17.34
CA VAL A 94 -10.09 2.95 17.02
C VAL A 94 -9.25 2.84 15.74
N TYR A 95 -8.81 1.64 15.37
CA TYR A 95 -8.17 1.41 14.07
C TYR A 95 -9.18 1.52 12.93
N ASP A 96 -10.40 0.98 13.12
CA ASP A 96 -11.47 1.09 12.13
C ASP A 96 -11.93 2.54 11.95
N ILE A 97 -12.03 3.31 13.05
CA ILE A 97 -12.27 4.76 13.01
C ILE A 97 -11.21 5.47 12.15
N ALA A 98 -9.94 5.09 12.29
CA ALA A 98 -8.86 5.68 11.51
C ALA A 98 -8.96 5.33 10.01
N LEU A 99 -9.25 4.06 9.68
CA LEU A 99 -9.48 3.62 8.30
C LEU A 99 -10.64 4.37 7.65
N GLU A 100 -11.76 4.47 8.36
CA GLU A 100 -12.96 5.17 7.89
C GLU A 100 -12.69 6.65 7.67
N THR A 101 -11.96 7.31 8.58
CA THR A 101 -11.56 8.72 8.44
C THR A 101 -10.71 8.94 7.17
N ILE A 102 -9.76 8.04 6.90
CA ILE A 102 -8.88 8.13 5.73
C ILE A 102 -9.64 7.87 4.43
N SER A 103 -10.57 6.91 4.44
CA SER A 103 -11.35 6.54 3.25
C SER A 103 -12.28 7.66 2.77
N HIS A 104 -12.83 8.46 3.68
CA HIS A 104 -13.70 9.59 3.33
C HIS A 104 -12.92 10.84 2.87
N GLY A 105 -11.63 10.91 3.18
CA GLY A 105 -10.76 12.06 2.85
C GLY A 105 -9.81 11.84 1.68
N ASP A 106 -9.90 10.72 0.94
CA ASP A 106 -8.91 10.31 -0.07
C ASP A 106 -7.46 10.34 0.47
N GLY A 107 -7.27 10.02 1.75
CA GLY A 107 -5.96 10.12 2.43
C GLY A 107 -5.62 11.49 3.02
N ARG A 108 -6.44 12.53 2.78
CA ARG A 108 -6.33 13.82 3.46
C ARG A 108 -7.01 13.72 4.82
N VAL A 109 -6.23 13.86 5.87
CA VAL A 109 -6.71 13.90 7.25
C VAL A 109 -6.46 15.30 7.79
N ASP A 110 -7.53 16.05 8.07
CA ASP A 110 -7.45 17.32 8.78
C ASP A 110 -7.99 17.16 10.20
N VAL A 111 -7.45 18.00 11.11
CA VAL A 111 -7.75 17.91 12.55
C VAL A 111 -9.20 18.25 12.85
N GLU A 112 -9.82 19.15 12.08
CA GLU A 112 -11.18 19.62 12.29
C GLU A 112 -12.21 18.54 11.91
N SER A 113 -12.03 17.91 10.75
CA SER A 113 -12.83 16.78 10.28
C SER A 113 -12.65 15.57 11.18
N LEU A 114 -11.42 15.26 11.61
CA LEU A 114 -11.19 14.19 12.59
C LEU A 114 -11.90 14.48 13.91
N GLY A 115 -11.78 15.70 14.44
CA GLY A 115 -12.45 16.14 15.65
C GLY A 115 -13.98 16.01 15.54
N SER A 116 -14.54 16.50 14.43
CA SER A 116 -15.97 16.43 14.12
C SER A 116 -16.45 14.98 13.96
N PHE A 117 -15.64 14.12 13.32
CA PHE A 117 -15.94 12.70 13.16
C PHE A 117 -16.00 12.00 14.52
N VAL A 118 -14.99 12.21 15.37
CA VAL A 118 -14.91 11.62 16.71
C VAL A 118 -16.02 12.15 17.61
N ALA A 119 -16.31 13.45 17.58
CA ALA A 119 -17.42 14.03 18.32
C ALA A 119 -18.76 13.40 17.90
N SER A 120 -19.01 13.30 16.59
CA SER A 120 -20.18 12.62 16.03
C SER A 120 -20.26 11.14 16.44
N TYR A 121 -19.14 10.41 16.41
CA TYR A 121 -19.08 9.02 16.85
C TYR A 121 -19.45 8.87 18.34
N GLN A 122 -18.91 9.74 19.20
CA GLN A 122 -19.12 9.70 20.65
C GLN A 122 -20.54 10.05 21.09
N THR A 123 -21.37 10.64 20.23
CA THR A 123 -22.82 10.82 20.52
C THR A 123 -23.59 9.51 20.60
N VAL A 124 -23.04 8.41 20.06
CA VAL A 124 -23.65 7.07 20.09
C VAL A 124 -22.92 6.18 21.08
N THR A 125 -21.58 6.12 21.00
CA THR A 125 -20.76 5.29 21.89
C THR A 125 -19.52 6.05 22.36
N ILE A 126 -19.36 6.19 23.68
CA ILE A 126 -18.23 6.89 24.29
C ILE A 126 -16.93 6.10 24.07
N LEU A 127 -15.86 6.80 23.68
CA LEU A 127 -14.51 6.27 23.60
C LEU A 127 -13.84 6.43 24.97
N ASN A 128 -13.09 5.41 25.40
CA ASN A 128 -12.31 5.55 26.63
C ASN A 128 -11.05 6.38 26.37
N LEU A 129 -10.40 6.82 27.46
CA LEU A 129 -9.19 7.64 27.37
C LEU A 129 -8.09 6.95 26.55
N GLY A 130 -7.84 5.67 26.76
CA GLY A 130 -6.86 4.90 25.97
C GLY A 130 -7.19 4.86 24.48
N GLU A 131 -8.45 4.84 24.10
CA GLU A 131 -8.82 4.89 22.68
C GLU A 131 -8.53 6.26 22.07
N LEU A 132 -8.83 7.34 22.78
CA LEU A 132 -8.52 8.70 22.31
C LEU A 132 -7.00 8.90 22.15
N TRP A 133 -6.20 8.43 23.12
CA TRP A 133 -4.74 8.46 23.05
C TRP A 133 -4.17 7.58 21.93
N ALA A 134 -4.90 6.52 21.52
CA ALA A 134 -4.47 5.66 20.43
C ALA A 134 -4.73 6.25 19.03
N ILE A 135 -5.63 7.23 18.87
CA ILE A 135 -6.02 7.80 17.56
C ILE A 135 -4.80 8.19 16.70
N PRO A 136 -3.80 8.95 17.18
CA PRO A 136 -2.67 9.36 16.35
C PRO A 136 -1.85 8.17 15.83
N THR A 137 -1.70 7.14 16.65
CA THR A 137 -0.95 5.93 16.23
C THR A 137 -1.78 5.10 15.26
N MET A 138 -3.10 5.01 15.44
CA MET A 138 -4.00 4.31 14.52
C MET A 138 -4.04 4.96 13.14
N LEU A 139 -4.08 6.30 13.08
CA LEU A 139 -3.98 7.03 11.82
C LEU A 139 -2.67 6.73 11.08
N ARG A 140 -1.54 6.71 11.79
CA ARG A 140 -0.25 6.31 11.19
C ARG A 140 -0.30 4.90 10.60
N LEU A 141 -0.82 3.93 11.35
CA LEU A 141 -0.94 2.55 10.88
C LEU A 141 -1.84 2.44 9.64
N ALA A 142 -2.97 3.15 9.65
CA ALA A 142 -3.92 3.13 8.54
C ALA A 142 -3.37 3.84 7.29
N LEU A 143 -2.64 4.95 7.46
CA LEU A 143 -1.93 5.62 6.35
C LEU A 143 -0.82 4.74 5.77
N ILE A 144 -0.06 4.02 6.60
CA ILE A 144 0.97 3.08 6.13
C ILE A 144 0.32 1.91 5.37
N GLU A 145 -0.81 1.38 5.83
CA GLU A 145 -1.57 0.35 5.09
C GLU A 145 -2.05 0.88 3.73
N ASN A 146 -2.56 2.12 3.71
CA ASN A 146 -2.99 2.78 2.47
C ASN A 146 -1.82 2.98 1.50
N LEU A 147 -0.68 3.45 2.00
CA LEU A 147 0.55 3.62 1.23
C LEU A 147 1.03 2.30 0.64
N ARG A 148 1.06 1.21 1.44
CA ARG A 148 1.40 -0.12 0.94
C ARG A 148 0.51 -0.53 -0.22
N ARG A 149 -0.81 -0.32 -0.13
CA ARG A 149 -1.75 -0.66 -1.22
C ARG A 149 -1.40 0.07 -2.52
N VAL A 150 -1.09 1.36 -2.43
CA VAL A 150 -0.69 2.18 -3.58
C VAL A 150 0.66 1.70 -4.13
N ALA A 151 1.65 1.48 -3.26
CA ALA A 151 2.98 1.00 -3.62
C ALA A 151 2.94 -0.35 -4.36
N VAL A 152 2.14 -1.32 -3.89
CA VAL A 152 1.96 -2.62 -4.56
C VAL A 152 1.36 -2.44 -5.97
N THR A 153 0.37 -1.56 -6.11
CA THR A 153 -0.26 -1.28 -7.42
C THR A 153 0.76 -0.70 -8.39
N MET A 154 1.59 0.23 -7.91
CA MET A 154 2.69 0.81 -8.69
C MET A 154 3.74 -0.24 -9.09
N ALA A 155 4.14 -1.10 -8.16
CA ALA A 155 5.12 -2.15 -8.40
C ALA A 155 4.62 -3.18 -9.42
N ALA A 156 3.36 -3.58 -9.36
CA ALA A 156 2.76 -4.46 -10.37
C ALA A 156 2.83 -3.84 -11.77
N GLY A 157 2.43 -2.56 -11.90
CA GLY A 157 2.55 -1.84 -13.17
C GLY A 157 4.00 -1.72 -13.66
N ARG A 158 4.97 -1.60 -12.74
CA ARG A 158 6.39 -1.57 -13.07
C ARG A 158 6.92 -2.92 -13.56
N ILE A 159 6.55 -4.01 -12.90
CA ILE A 159 6.92 -5.37 -13.31
C ILE A 159 6.43 -5.65 -14.73
N ASP A 160 5.21 -5.23 -15.05
CA ASP A 160 4.63 -5.40 -16.38
C ASP A 160 5.39 -4.58 -17.45
N ARG A 161 5.80 -3.34 -17.14
CA ARG A 161 6.68 -2.55 -18.04
C ARG A 161 8.05 -3.20 -18.23
N ASN A 162 8.67 -3.70 -17.16
CA ASN A 162 9.97 -4.40 -17.25
C ASN A 162 9.89 -5.64 -18.15
N ARG A 163 8.76 -6.36 -18.14
CA ARG A 163 8.53 -7.50 -19.04
C ARG A 163 8.38 -7.05 -20.49
N ALA A 164 7.68 -5.95 -20.72
CA ALA A 164 7.55 -5.36 -22.05
C ALA A 164 8.91 -4.92 -22.60
N ASP A 165 9.72 -4.23 -21.80
CA ASP A 165 11.09 -3.85 -22.14
C ASP A 165 11.91 -5.09 -22.53
N HIS A 166 11.91 -6.14 -21.71
CA HIS A 166 12.66 -7.36 -21.98
C HIS A 166 12.32 -7.99 -23.33
N TRP A 167 11.03 -8.12 -23.65
CA TRP A 167 10.61 -8.71 -24.92
C TRP A 167 10.86 -7.79 -26.11
N ALA A 168 10.63 -6.49 -25.96
CA ALA A 168 10.91 -5.52 -27.02
C ALA A 168 12.40 -5.44 -27.35
N ASP A 169 13.27 -5.49 -26.34
CA ASP A 169 14.73 -5.52 -26.51
C ASP A 169 15.17 -6.78 -27.26
N ARG A 170 14.67 -7.95 -26.85
CA ARG A 170 14.97 -9.21 -27.53
C ARG A 170 14.50 -9.22 -28.99
N ILE A 171 13.29 -8.73 -29.25
CA ILE A 171 12.75 -8.65 -30.62
C ILE A 171 13.58 -7.68 -31.46
N THR A 172 13.87 -6.48 -30.94
CA THR A 172 14.63 -5.45 -31.66
C THR A 172 16.05 -5.91 -31.97
N GLU A 173 16.72 -6.54 -31.00
CA GLU A 173 18.09 -7.02 -31.19
C GLU A 173 18.15 -8.18 -32.19
N ILE A 174 17.22 -9.13 -32.13
CA ILE A 174 17.16 -10.24 -33.09
C ILE A 174 16.73 -9.75 -34.48
N ALA A 175 15.82 -8.78 -34.58
CA ALA A 175 15.48 -8.15 -35.85
C ALA A 175 16.70 -7.48 -36.51
N ARG A 176 17.65 -6.99 -35.71
CA ARG A 176 18.88 -6.36 -36.17
C ARG A 176 19.98 -7.37 -36.51
N THR A 177 20.13 -8.43 -35.72
CA THR A 177 21.28 -9.35 -35.79
C THR A 177 20.99 -10.66 -36.53
N ASP A 178 19.80 -11.23 -36.37
CA ASP A 178 19.37 -12.46 -37.03
C ASP A 178 17.84 -12.48 -37.26
N PRO A 179 17.34 -11.78 -38.30
CA PRO A 179 15.91 -11.65 -38.56
C PRO A 179 15.19 -13.00 -38.73
N LYS A 180 15.89 -14.05 -39.17
CA LYS A 180 15.30 -15.38 -39.40
C LYS A 180 14.90 -16.04 -38.09
N SER A 181 15.55 -15.68 -36.99
CA SER A 181 15.28 -16.19 -35.64
C SER A 181 14.17 -15.43 -34.90
N LEU A 182 13.58 -14.39 -35.50
CA LEU A 182 12.49 -13.62 -34.87
C LEU A 182 11.29 -14.47 -34.46
N ILE A 183 10.91 -15.44 -35.31
CA ILE A 183 9.80 -16.34 -35.01
C ILE A 183 10.02 -17.13 -33.72
N MET A 184 11.27 -17.46 -33.40
CA MET A 184 11.62 -18.18 -32.17
C MET A 184 11.44 -17.29 -30.94
N VAL A 185 11.82 -16.01 -31.01
CA VAL A 185 11.61 -15.05 -29.92
C VAL A 185 10.13 -14.82 -29.65
N ILE A 186 9.33 -14.69 -30.71
CA ILE A 186 7.87 -14.54 -30.59
C ILE A 186 7.24 -15.82 -30.02
N ALA A 187 7.72 -17.00 -30.43
CA ALA A 187 7.28 -18.27 -29.87
C ALA A 187 7.69 -18.45 -28.40
N ASP A 188 8.88 -17.99 -28.00
CA ASP A 188 9.30 -17.93 -26.59
C ASP A 188 8.38 -17.01 -25.79
N MET A 189 8.08 -15.82 -26.31
CA MET A 189 7.17 -14.87 -25.66
C MET A 189 5.77 -15.44 -25.49
N THR A 190 5.24 -16.08 -26.54
CA THR A 190 3.93 -16.72 -26.50
C THR A 190 3.88 -17.84 -25.47
N ARG A 191 4.97 -18.63 -25.34
CA ARG A 191 5.08 -19.68 -24.31
C ARG A 191 5.23 -19.12 -22.90
N ALA A 192 5.89 -17.98 -22.73
CA ALA A 192 6.01 -17.30 -21.45
C ALA A 192 4.69 -16.68 -20.97
N ASP A 193 3.70 -16.57 -21.85
CA ASP A 193 2.34 -16.05 -21.62
C ASP A 193 2.35 -14.79 -20.71
N PRO A 194 3.05 -13.72 -21.11
CA PRO A 194 3.12 -12.52 -20.30
C PRO A 194 1.71 -11.92 -20.17
N ARG A 195 1.37 -11.47 -18.96
CA ARG A 195 0.13 -10.73 -18.73
C ARG A 195 0.14 -9.46 -19.59
N LEU A 196 -0.75 -9.42 -20.59
CA LEU A 196 -0.93 -8.28 -21.50
C LEU A 196 -1.74 -7.16 -20.82
N SER A 197 -1.25 -6.66 -19.69
CA SER A 197 -1.86 -5.54 -18.99
C SER A 197 -1.69 -4.23 -19.77
N SER A 198 -2.50 -3.21 -19.46
CA SER A 198 -2.37 -1.90 -20.09
C SER A 198 -0.94 -1.31 -19.97
N PRO A 199 -0.26 -1.37 -18.79
CA PRO A 199 1.15 -0.99 -18.69
C PRO A 199 2.09 -1.78 -19.60
N PHE A 200 1.89 -3.09 -19.73
CA PHE A 200 2.69 -3.93 -20.62
C PHE A 200 2.52 -3.49 -22.08
N VAL A 201 1.28 -3.42 -22.57
CA VAL A 201 0.98 -3.13 -23.98
C VAL A 201 1.44 -1.73 -24.36
N ALA A 202 1.19 -0.74 -23.51
CA ALA A 202 1.63 0.64 -23.76
C ALA A 202 3.15 0.73 -23.90
N GLU A 203 3.90 0.10 -22.99
CA GLU A 203 5.36 0.09 -23.03
C GLU A 203 5.89 -0.69 -24.24
N PHE A 204 5.32 -1.87 -24.51
CA PHE A 204 5.73 -2.73 -25.62
C PHE A 204 5.55 -2.05 -26.98
N VAL A 205 4.39 -1.41 -27.20
CA VAL A 205 4.12 -0.63 -28.42
C VAL A 205 5.08 0.55 -28.54
N ARG A 206 5.28 1.31 -27.44
CA ARG A 206 6.21 2.45 -27.41
C ARG A 206 7.62 2.04 -27.83
N ARG A 207 8.16 0.96 -27.24
CA ARG A 207 9.49 0.42 -27.55
C ARG A 207 9.61 -0.02 -29.02
N LEU A 208 8.62 -0.74 -29.55
CA LEU A 208 8.64 -1.22 -30.95
C LEU A 208 8.47 -0.09 -31.98
N GLN A 209 7.81 1.01 -31.62
CA GLN A 209 7.67 2.19 -32.48
C GLN A 209 8.90 3.12 -32.41
N GLY A 210 9.89 2.81 -31.58
CA GLY A 210 11.11 3.62 -31.45
C GLY A 210 10.92 4.96 -30.74
N GLN A 211 9.84 5.14 -29.98
CA GLN A 211 9.57 6.33 -29.16
C GLN A 211 10.00 6.14 -27.70
#